data_AF-A0A7C7J7S2-F1
#
_entry.id   AF-A0A7C7J7S2-F1
#
_cell.length_a   1.000
_cell.length_b   1.000
_cell.length_c   1.000
_cell.angle_alpha   90.00
_cell.angle_beta   90.00
_cell.angle_gamma   90.00
#
_symmetry.space_group_name_H-M   'P 1'
#
loop_
_entity.id
_entity.type
_entity.pdbx_description
1 polymer ?
#
loop_
_entity_poly.entity_id
_entity_poly.type
_entity_poly.pdbx_seq_one_letter_code
_entity_poly.pdbx_strand_id
1 'polypeptide(L)'
;MGRNLKSAKNHLRLINKDGDSLLQRVSSDMKTLESTLRQDLTERISNMDDGLLELAKLRDAISAGLSETRRELERVHKRLGKANTDISKAKESILGVAEKLGESRQMYGDMRDQLEKVIHQPPTSIELVQQAVQGLLRSSSKWEGDAQGIEDRFANVVDCSIPTEIKELESDLLSNGYSVLLAGNQRDESKIAQIDDELIKLMGSEPRSS
;
A
#
# COMPACT_ATOMS: atom_id res chain seq x y z
N MET A 1 16.77 -22.73 -36.89
CA MET A 1 16.68 -21.39 -36.27
C MET A 1 17.91 -21.18 -35.40
N GLY A 2 18.56 -20.01 -35.47
CA GLY A 2 19.77 -19.73 -34.69
C GLY A 2 19.54 -19.76 -33.18
N ARG A 3 20.55 -20.18 -32.41
CA ARG A 3 20.49 -20.39 -30.95
C ARG A 3 20.06 -19.12 -30.21
N ASN A 4 20.62 -17.96 -30.58
CA ASN A 4 20.30 -16.66 -29.96
C ASN A 4 18.85 -16.23 -30.21
N LEU A 5 18.31 -16.42 -31.41
CA LEU A 5 16.91 -16.10 -31.70
C LEU A 5 15.94 -16.96 -30.88
N LYS A 6 16.25 -18.25 -30.68
CA LYS A 6 15.43 -19.13 -29.84
C LYS A 6 15.50 -18.70 -28.37
N SER A 7 16.68 -18.35 -27.87
CA SER A 7 16.87 -17.84 -26.51
C SER A 7 16.08 -16.55 -26.29
N ALA A 8 16.26 -15.55 -27.16
CA ALA A 8 15.57 -14.26 -27.07
C ALA A 8 14.03 -14.43 -27.08
N LYS A 9 13.50 -15.30 -27.95
CA LYS A 9 12.05 -15.62 -27.97
C LYS A 9 11.57 -16.21 -26.64
N ASN A 10 12.38 -17.06 -26.00
CA ASN A 10 12.03 -17.61 -24.69
C ASN A 10 12.05 -16.52 -23.61
N HIS A 11 13.08 -15.66 -23.57
CA HIS A 11 13.14 -14.54 -22.64
C HIS A 11 11.94 -13.60 -22.80
N LEU A 12 11.60 -13.19 -24.02
CA LEU A 12 10.43 -12.35 -24.30
C LEU A 12 9.12 -13.01 -23.87
N ARG A 13 8.98 -14.34 -24.02
CA ARG A 13 7.80 -15.05 -23.53
C ARG A 13 7.71 -15.02 -22.00
N LEU A 14 8.83 -15.18 -21.30
CA LEU A 14 8.87 -15.10 -19.84
C LEU A 14 8.56 -13.68 -19.35
N ILE A 15 9.14 -12.66 -19.99
CA ILE A 15 8.85 -11.26 -19.69
C ILE A 15 7.37 -10.95 -19.81
N ASN A 16 6.71 -11.39 -20.90
CA ASN A 16 5.26 -11.20 -21.05
C ASN A 16 4.47 -11.87 -19.91
N LYS A 17 4.85 -13.09 -19.54
CA LYS A 17 4.22 -13.80 -18.41
C LYS A 17 4.41 -13.06 -17.09
N ASP A 18 5.59 -12.51 -16.84
CA ASP A 18 5.89 -11.76 -15.64
C ASP A 18 5.09 -10.45 -15.60
N GLY A 19 4.95 -9.75 -16.75
CA GLY A 19 4.10 -8.57 -16.90
C GLY A 19 2.62 -8.87 -16.62
N ASP A 20 2.07 -9.95 -17.17
CA ASP A 20 0.70 -10.39 -16.88
C ASP A 20 0.52 -10.70 -15.38
N SER A 21 1.52 -11.35 -14.77
CA SER A 21 1.49 -11.72 -13.36
C SER A 21 1.53 -10.48 -12.46
N LEU A 22 2.34 -9.47 -12.82
CA LEU A 22 2.39 -8.18 -12.13
C LEU A 22 1.02 -7.48 -12.19
N LEU A 23 0.40 -7.38 -13.37
CA LEU A 23 -0.92 -6.76 -13.51
C LEU A 23 -2.01 -7.49 -12.70
N GLN A 24 -1.98 -8.82 -12.69
CA GLN A 24 -2.89 -9.61 -11.86
C GLN A 24 -2.68 -9.35 -10.37
N ARG A 25 -1.42 -9.28 -9.91
CA ARG A 25 -1.08 -8.98 -8.52
C ARG A 25 -1.58 -7.59 -8.13
N VAL A 26 -1.26 -6.56 -8.92
CA VAL A 26 -1.73 -5.18 -8.70
C VAL A 26 -3.25 -5.14 -8.57
N SER A 27 -3.97 -5.78 -9.50
CA SER A 27 -5.43 -5.81 -9.46
C SER A 27 -5.98 -6.52 -8.22
N SER A 28 -5.37 -7.65 -7.84
CA SER A 28 -5.78 -8.41 -6.66
C SER A 28 -5.53 -7.62 -5.38
N ASP A 29 -4.34 -7.06 -5.22
CA ASP A 29 -3.94 -6.30 -4.04
C ASP A 29 -4.83 -5.05 -3.86
N MET A 30 -5.14 -4.35 -4.96
CA MET A 30 -6.06 -3.20 -4.92
C MET A 30 -7.48 -3.60 -4.48
N LYS A 31 -8.02 -4.70 -5.02
CA LYS A 31 -9.34 -5.21 -4.60
C LYS A 31 -9.36 -5.61 -3.13
N THR A 32 -8.29 -6.23 -2.64
CA THR A 32 -8.16 -6.57 -1.22
C THR A 32 -8.14 -5.31 -0.36
N LEU A 33 -7.32 -4.31 -0.71
CA LEU A 33 -7.26 -3.03 0.02
C LEU A 33 -8.61 -2.31 0.05
N GLU A 34 -9.31 -2.24 -1.08
CA GLU A 34 -10.66 -1.67 -1.17
C GLU A 34 -11.64 -2.42 -0.28
N SER A 35 -11.66 -3.76 -0.37
CA SER A 35 -12.58 -4.58 0.41
C SER A 35 -12.34 -4.45 1.91
N THR A 36 -11.07 -4.44 2.34
CA THR A 36 -10.71 -4.26 3.75
C THR A 36 -11.13 -2.88 4.25
N LEU A 37 -10.79 -1.81 3.54
CA LEU A 37 -11.19 -0.45 3.94
C LEU A 37 -12.72 -0.31 4.03
N ARG A 38 -13.45 -0.89 3.08
CA ARG A 38 -14.92 -0.88 3.08
C ARG A 38 -15.48 -1.62 4.29
N GLN A 39 -14.94 -2.80 4.60
CA GLN A 39 -15.35 -3.59 5.75
C GLN A 39 -15.12 -2.82 7.05
N ASP A 40 -13.91 -2.29 7.23
CA ASP A 40 -13.53 -1.57 8.45
C ASP A 40 -14.38 -0.31 8.66
N LEU A 41 -14.68 0.44 7.59
CA LEU A 41 -15.55 1.61 7.66
C LEU A 41 -16.99 1.23 8.02
N THR A 42 -17.49 0.13 7.46
CA THR A 42 -18.85 -0.36 7.73
C THR A 42 -18.97 -0.82 9.18
N GLU A 43 -17.98 -1.56 9.67
CA GLU A 43 -17.91 -1.98 11.06
C GLU A 43 -17.84 -0.79 12.01
N ARG A 44 -17.02 0.23 11.69
CA ARG A 44 -16.97 1.46 12.48
C ARG A 44 -18.32 2.16 12.55
N ILE A 45 -19.01 2.32 11.41
CA ILE A 45 -20.33 2.96 11.37
C ILE A 45 -21.32 2.16 12.22
N SER A 46 -21.39 0.84 12.04
CA SER A 46 -22.28 -0.03 12.81
C SER A 46 -22.03 0.07 14.32
N ASN A 47 -20.76 0.10 14.73
CA ASN A 47 -20.39 0.22 16.15
C ASN A 47 -20.76 1.59 16.73
N MET A 48 -20.74 2.66 15.92
CA MET A 48 -21.15 3.99 16.34
C MET A 48 -22.68 4.15 16.39
N ASP A 49 -23.41 3.55 15.45
CA ASP A 49 -24.86 3.71 15.31
C ASP A 49 -25.60 3.32 16.60
N ASP A 50 -25.33 2.12 17.13
CA ASP A 50 -26.00 1.65 18.35
C ASP A 50 -25.68 2.56 19.55
N GLY A 51 -24.42 2.94 19.73
CA GLY A 51 -23.99 3.81 20.83
C GLY A 51 -24.60 5.21 20.75
N LEU A 52 -24.64 5.80 19.56
CA LEU A 52 -25.21 7.13 19.34
C LEU A 52 -26.73 7.14 19.50
N LEU A 53 -27.42 6.07 19.06
CA LEU A 53 -28.87 5.92 19.24
C LEU A 53 -29.23 5.79 20.73
N GLU A 54 -28.47 5.03 21.51
CA GLU A 54 -28.70 4.94 22.96
C GLU A 54 -28.45 6.29 23.67
N LEU A 55 -27.42 7.03 23.28
CA LEU A 55 -27.17 8.38 23.81
C LEU A 55 -28.29 9.37 23.43
N ALA A 56 -28.85 9.25 22.22
CA ALA A 56 -30.01 10.05 21.82
C ALA A 56 -31.24 9.74 22.68
N LYS A 57 -31.53 8.45 22.94
CA LYS A 57 -32.61 8.04 23.85
C LYS A 57 -32.39 8.57 25.27
N LEU A 58 -31.16 8.53 25.77
CA LEU A 58 -30.82 9.06 27.08
C LEU A 58 -31.06 10.58 27.15
N ARG A 59 -30.70 11.32 26.10
CA ARG A 59 -31.00 12.75 25.98
C ARG A 59 -32.50 13.04 26.01
N ASP A 60 -33.31 12.25 25.32
CA ASP A 60 -34.77 12.39 25.32
C ASP A 60 -35.35 12.12 26.72
N ALA A 61 -34.86 11.08 27.40
CA ALA A 61 -35.25 10.77 28.78
C ALA A 61 -34.92 11.91 29.75
N ILE A 62 -33.72 12.50 29.66
CA ILE A 62 -33.32 13.68 30.45
C ILE A 62 -34.26 14.86 30.16
N SER A 63 -34.56 15.11 28.88
CA SER A 63 -35.43 16.22 28.46
C SER A 63 -36.86 16.06 28.99
N ALA A 64 -37.38 14.82 29.00
CA ALA A 64 -38.67 14.50 29.59
C ALA A 64 -38.66 14.69 31.12
N GLY A 65 -37.62 14.21 31.81
CA GLY A 65 -37.43 14.38 33.25
C GLY A 65 -37.36 15.84 33.68
N LEU A 66 -36.62 16.67 32.93
CA LEU A 66 -36.56 18.11 33.15
C LEU A 66 -37.91 18.80 32.92
N SER A 67 -38.68 18.37 31.93
CA SER A 67 -40.02 18.91 31.66
C SER A 67 -40.99 18.62 32.79
N GLU A 68 -40.95 17.42 33.38
CA GLU A 68 -41.78 17.10 34.55
C GLU A 68 -41.31 17.84 35.80
N THR A 69 -39.99 17.94 36.02
CA THR A 69 -39.39 18.72 37.12
C THR A 69 -39.83 20.19 37.05
N ARG A 70 -39.89 20.77 35.84
CA ARG A 70 -40.42 22.13 35.62
C ARG A 70 -41.90 22.24 35.98
N ARG A 71 -42.74 21.28 35.57
CA ARG A 71 -44.16 21.26 35.94
C ARG A 71 -44.37 21.14 37.44
N GLU A 72 -43.56 20.34 38.12
CA GLU A 72 -43.57 20.27 39.60
C GLU A 72 -43.25 21.61 40.23
N LEU A 73 -42.20 22.30 39.75
CA LEU A 73 -41.85 23.64 40.22
C LEU A 73 -42.98 24.66 40.00
N GLU A 74 -43.63 24.63 38.83
CA GLU A 74 -44.77 25.50 38.53
C GLU A 74 -45.97 25.23 39.47
N ARG A 75 -46.23 23.96 39.83
CA ARG A 75 -47.27 23.61 40.82
C ARG A 75 -46.91 24.15 42.20
N VAL A 76 -45.65 24.06 42.61
CA VAL A 76 -45.16 24.63 43.88
C VAL A 76 -45.33 26.14 43.90
N HIS A 77 -44.92 26.82 42.82
CA HIS A 77 -45.06 28.26 42.67
C HIS A 77 -46.53 28.72 42.80
N LYS A 78 -47.46 28.03 42.14
CA LYS A 78 -48.91 28.29 42.25
C LYS A 78 -49.45 28.09 43.67
N ARG A 79 -48.94 27.11 44.42
CA ARG A 79 -49.34 26.88 45.82
C ARG A 79 -48.87 28.02 46.70
N LEU A 80 -47.63 28.48 46.56
CA LEU A 80 -47.06 29.57 47.36
C LEU A 80 -47.84 30.89 47.25
N GLY A 81 -48.51 31.16 46.12
CA GLY A 81 -49.33 32.37 45.95
C GLY A 81 -50.69 32.36 46.68
N LYS A 82 -51.06 31.31 47.42
CA LYS A 82 -52.34 31.22 48.14
C LYS A 82 -52.21 31.69 49.60
N ALA A 83 -53.25 32.32 50.14
CA ALA A 83 -53.24 32.99 51.45
C ALA A 83 -53.08 32.07 52.68
N ASN A 84 -53.15 30.74 52.53
CA ASN A 84 -53.07 29.76 53.64
C ASN A 84 -52.13 28.59 53.31
N THR A 85 -50.99 28.86 52.68
CA THR A 85 -50.08 27.81 52.22
C THR A 85 -49.23 27.23 53.34
N ASP A 86 -49.16 25.89 53.37
CA ASP A 86 -48.24 25.14 54.23
C ASP A 86 -46.81 25.32 53.71
N ILE A 87 -46.09 26.25 54.35
CA ILE A 87 -44.71 26.63 54.00
C ILE A 87 -43.75 25.43 54.13
N SER A 88 -43.98 24.53 55.09
CA SER A 88 -43.11 23.37 55.30
C SER A 88 -43.18 22.42 54.10
N LYS A 89 -44.39 22.09 53.65
CA LYS A 89 -44.59 21.25 52.46
C LYS A 89 -44.09 21.90 51.18
N ALA A 90 -44.22 23.22 51.07
CA ALA A 90 -43.67 23.95 49.93
C ALA A 90 -42.14 23.87 49.91
N LYS A 91 -41.48 24.04 51.06
CA LYS A 91 -40.02 23.90 51.20
C LYS A 91 -39.54 22.50 50.79
N GLU A 92 -40.18 21.45 51.29
CA GLU A 92 -39.87 20.06 50.89
C GLU A 92 -40.02 19.85 49.38
N SER A 93 -41.08 20.39 48.78
CA SER A 93 -41.30 20.26 47.33
C SER A 93 -40.23 21.01 46.51
N ILE A 94 -39.77 22.19 46.97
CA ILE A 94 -38.67 22.92 46.31
C ILE A 94 -37.37 22.12 46.39
N LEU A 95 -37.05 21.55 47.56
CA LEU A 95 -35.86 20.73 47.74
C LEU A 95 -35.89 19.50 46.82
N GLY A 96 -37.02 18.80 46.74
CA GLY A 96 -37.17 17.66 45.83
C GLY A 96 -37.04 18.04 44.35
N VAL A 97 -37.54 19.21 43.93
CA VAL A 97 -37.29 19.74 42.57
C VAL A 97 -35.80 20.00 42.33
N ALA A 98 -35.11 20.58 43.31
CA ALA A 98 -33.68 20.85 43.21
C ALA A 98 -32.85 19.57 43.14
N GLU A 99 -33.21 18.53 43.90
CA GLU A 99 -32.60 17.20 43.84
C GLU A 99 -32.75 16.57 42.44
N LYS A 100 -33.97 16.52 41.89
CA LYS A 100 -34.24 16.00 40.52
C LYS A 100 -33.49 16.77 39.43
N LEU A 101 -33.36 18.08 39.58
CA LEU A 101 -32.55 18.91 38.68
C LEU A 101 -31.06 18.54 38.76
N GLY A 102 -30.56 18.29 39.98
CA GLY A 102 -29.20 17.80 40.23
C GLY A 102 -28.94 16.45 39.56
N GLU A 103 -29.85 15.48 39.73
CA GLU A 103 -29.78 14.16 39.09
C GLU A 103 -29.78 14.28 37.56
N SER A 104 -30.68 15.09 36.99
CA SER A 104 -30.74 15.32 35.54
C SER A 104 -29.44 15.93 35.00
N ARG A 105 -28.82 16.84 35.76
CA ARG A 105 -27.52 17.44 35.41
C ARG A 105 -26.40 16.42 35.43
N GLN A 106 -26.40 15.51 36.41
CA GLN A 106 -25.41 14.44 36.50
C GLN A 106 -25.55 13.46 35.33
N MET A 107 -26.77 13.00 35.04
CA MET A 107 -27.04 12.12 33.89
C MET A 107 -26.59 12.76 32.57
N TYR A 108 -26.80 14.07 32.40
CA TYR A 108 -26.31 14.79 31.21
C TYR A 108 -24.78 14.84 31.13
N GLY A 109 -24.09 15.02 32.26
CA GLY A 109 -22.63 14.95 32.34
C GLY A 109 -22.11 13.56 31.93
N ASP A 110 -22.68 12.51 32.50
CA ASP A 110 -22.31 11.12 32.20
C ASP A 110 -22.56 10.79 30.71
N MET A 111 -23.69 11.21 30.16
CA MET A 111 -24.01 11.07 28.73
C MET A 111 -22.98 11.76 27.83
N ARG A 112 -22.56 12.99 28.18
CA ARG A 112 -21.55 13.73 27.41
C ARG A 112 -20.20 12.98 27.42
N ASP A 113 -19.78 12.50 28.59
CA ASP A 113 -18.52 11.79 28.72
C ASP A 113 -18.53 10.44 27.97
N GLN A 114 -19.70 9.78 27.90
CA GLN A 114 -19.90 8.61 27.05
C GLN A 114 -19.85 8.95 25.56
N LEU A 115 -20.48 10.04 25.13
CA LEU A 115 -20.43 10.50 23.74
C LEU A 115 -18.98 10.71 23.28
N GLU A 116 -18.18 11.39 24.10
CA GLU A 116 -16.77 11.66 23.80
C GLU A 116 -15.97 10.36 23.61
N LYS A 117 -16.24 9.33 24.44
CA LYS A 117 -15.62 8.01 24.29
C LYS A 117 -16.05 7.31 23.00
N VAL A 118 -17.33 7.34 22.64
CA VAL A 118 -17.86 6.68 21.43
C VAL A 118 -17.27 7.31 20.17
N ILE A 119 -17.25 8.64 20.06
CA ILE A 119 -16.79 9.31 18.83
C ILE A 119 -15.27 9.20 18.62
N HIS A 120 -14.50 9.16 19.71
CA HIS A 120 -13.04 9.10 19.66
C HIS A 120 -12.47 7.69 19.79
N GLN A 121 -13.31 6.65 19.80
CA GLN A 121 -12.84 5.28 19.85
C GLN A 121 -12.02 4.93 18.59
N PRO A 122 -10.74 4.53 18.73
CA PRO A 122 -9.94 4.07 17.60
C PRO A 122 -10.37 2.68 17.10
N PRO A 123 -10.11 2.34 15.82
CA PRO A 123 -9.58 3.21 14.79
C PRO A 123 -10.65 4.20 14.28
N THR A 124 -10.30 5.47 14.22
CA THR A 124 -11.08 6.52 13.58
C THR A 124 -11.13 6.31 12.07
N SER A 125 -12.12 6.89 11.39
CA SER A 125 -12.20 6.83 9.92
C SER A 125 -10.93 7.40 9.26
N ILE A 126 -10.29 8.38 9.89
CA ILE A 126 -9.01 8.93 9.45
C ILE A 126 -7.90 7.87 9.55
N GLU A 127 -7.80 7.19 10.68
CA GLU A 127 -6.81 6.14 10.90
C GLU A 127 -7.02 4.95 9.95
N LEU A 128 -8.26 4.56 9.67
CA LEU A 128 -8.58 3.51 8.71
C LEU A 128 -8.09 3.86 7.29
N VAL A 129 -8.34 5.10 6.85
CA VAL A 129 -7.81 5.58 5.56
C VAL A 129 -6.29 5.60 5.56
N GLN A 130 -5.64 6.06 6.64
CA GLN A 130 -4.19 6.04 6.77
C GLN A 130 -3.61 4.63 6.70
N GLN A 131 -4.25 3.66 7.37
CA GLN A 131 -3.86 2.25 7.31
C GLN A 131 -3.99 1.68 5.88
N ALA A 132 -5.07 2.01 5.17
CA ALA A 132 -5.23 1.61 3.77
C ALA A 132 -4.14 2.19 2.86
N VAL A 133 -3.79 3.47 3.03
CA VAL A 133 -2.69 4.11 2.28
C VAL A 133 -1.34 3.46 2.62
N GLN A 134 -1.07 3.15 3.88
CA GLN A 134 0.15 2.42 4.25
C GLN A 134 0.18 1.01 3.62
N GLY A 135 -0.97 0.34 3.57
CA GLY A 135 -1.13 -0.94 2.86
C GLY A 135 -0.79 -0.80 1.37
N LEU A 136 -1.32 0.23 0.71
CA LEU A 136 -1.03 0.53 -0.68
C LEU A 136 0.47 0.77 -0.92
N LEU A 137 1.12 1.58 -0.08
CA LEU A 137 2.56 1.85 -0.21
C LEU A 137 3.38 0.57 -0.08
N ARG A 138 3.04 -0.32 0.86
CA ARG A 138 3.72 -1.62 1.01
C ARG A 138 3.52 -2.52 -0.21
N SER A 139 2.33 -2.54 -0.79
CA SER A 139 2.05 -3.29 -2.02
C SER A 139 2.81 -2.70 -3.20
N SER A 140 2.87 -1.37 -3.32
CA SER A 140 3.64 -0.66 -4.35
C SER A 140 5.11 -1.07 -4.36
N SER A 141 5.76 -1.13 -3.19
CA SER A 141 7.16 -1.56 -3.12
C SER A 141 7.38 -3.00 -3.60
N LYS A 142 6.38 -3.88 -3.48
CA LYS A 142 6.45 -5.24 -4.04
C LYS A 142 6.31 -5.22 -5.56
N TRP A 143 5.38 -4.43 -6.08
CA TRP A 143 5.17 -4.25 -7.52
C TRP A 143 6.40 -3.66 -8.19
N GLU A 144 7.06 -2.71 -7.55
CA GLU A 144 8.34 -2.15 -8.00
C GLU A 144 9.42 -3.23 -8.10
N GLY A 145 9.51 -4.13 -7.12
CA GLY A 145 10.43 -5.28 -7.18
C GLY A 145 10.12 -6.23 -8.35
N ASP A 146 8.85 -6.54 -8.57
CA ASP A 146 8.40 -7.35 -9.71
C ASP A 146 8.72 -6.65 -11.05
N ALA A 147 8.53 -5.34 -11.13
CA ALA A 147 8.86 -4.53 -12.30
C ALA A 147 10.37 -4.47 -12.57
N GLN A 148 11.20 -4.31 -11.53
CA GLN A 148 12.65 -4.37 -11.66
C GLN A 148 13.11 -5.73 -12.20
N GLY A 149 12.50 -6.82 -11.75
CA GLY A 149 12.78 -8.16 -12.28
C GLY A 149 12.47 -8.30 -13.78
N ILE A 150 11.46 -7.58 -14.28
CA ILE A 150 11.15 -7.50 -15.72
C ILE A 150 12.26 -6.76 -16.47
N GLU A 151 12.71 -5.60 -15.96
CA GLU A 151 13.80 -4.82 -16.56
C GLU A 151 15.13 -5.61 -16.60
N ASP A 152 15.44 -6.32 -15.52
CA ASP A 152 16.63 -7.18 -15.44
C ASP A 152 16.58 -8.29 -16.49
N ARG A 153 15.39 -8.83 -16.79
CA ARG A 153 15.23 -9.80 -17.87
C ARG A 153 15.39 -9.18 -19.24
N PHE A 154 14.87 -7.96 -19.46
CA PHE A 154 15.06 -7.23 -20.72
C PHE A 154 16.54 -7.02 -21.04
N ALA A 155 17.34 -6.63 -20.04
CA ALA A 155 18.78 -6.44 -20.17
C ALA A 155 19.53 -7.70 -20.66
N ASN A 156 18.96 -8.89 -20.44
CA ASN A 156 19.57 -10.18 -20.75
C ASN A 156 18.90 -10.92 -21.92
N VAL A 157 18.08 -10.24 -22.74
CA VAL A 157 17.36 -10.89 -23.86
C VAL A 157 18.31 -11.35 -24.98
N VAL A 158 19.37 -10.57 -25.24
CA VAL A 158 20.34 -10.84 -26.30
C VAL A 158 21.72 -10.98 -25.69
N ASP A 159 22.41 -12.06 -26.04
CA ASP A 159 23.82 -12.25 -25.71
C ASP A 159 24.67 -11.37 -26.63
N CYS A 160 25.32 -10.37 -26.03
CA CYS A 160 26.22 -9.43 -26.71
C CYS A 160 27.70 -9.85 -26.61
N SER A 161 27.99 -11.05 -26.08
CA SER A 161 29.35 -11.58 -26.09
C SER A 161 29.82 -11.88 -27.51
N ILE A 162 31.15 -11.83 -27.72
CA ILE A 162 31.75 -12.19 -28.99
C ILE A 162 31.43 -13.67 -29.26
N PRO A 163 30.80 -14.02 -30.41
CA PRO A 163 30.52 -15.39 -30.77
C PRO A 163 31.79 -16.25 -30.75
N THR A 164 31.71 -17.45 -30.19
CA THR A 164 32.85 -18.38 -30.11
C THR A 164 33.37 -18.75 -31.49
N GLU A 165 32.48 -18.76 -32.49
CA GLU A 165 32.80 -19.03 -33.90
C GLU A 165 33.78 -17.98 -34.47
N ILE A 166 33.76 -16.74 -33.99
CA ILE A 166 34.76 -15.73 -34.37
C ILE A 166 36.14 -16.14 -33.85
N LYS A 167 36.23 -16.49 -32.57
CA LYS A 167 37.50 -16.91 -31.94
C LYS A 167 38.06 -18.20 -32.55
N GLU A 168 37.18 -19.15 -32.86
CA GLU A 168 37.56 -20.39 -33.54
C GLU A 168 38.13 -20.10 -34.94
N LEU A 169 37.47 -19.24 -35.72
CA LEU A 169 37.92 -18.86 -37.05
C LEU A 169 39.23 -18.06 -37.03
N GLU A 170 39.40 -17.15 -36.06
CA GLU A 170 40.67 -16.44 -35.82
C GLU A 170 41.80 -17.43 -35.52
N SER A 171 41.54 -18.43 -34.66
CA SER A 171 42.51 -19.48 -34.36
C SER A 171 42.87 -20.29 -35.60
N ASP A 172 41.87 -20.75 -36.36
CA ASP A 172 42.07 -21.55 -37.57
C ASP A 172 42.90 -20.83 -38.63
N LEU A 173 42.66 -19.52 -38.81
CA LEU A 173 43.42 -18.70 -39.76
C LEU A 173 44.90 -18.59 -39.39
N LEU A 174 45.22 -18.55 -38.10
CA LEU A 174 46.59 -18.43 -37.60
C LEU A 174 47.29 -19.78 -37.42
N SER A 175 46.57 -20.86 -37.12
CA SER A 175 47.17 -22.15 -36.76
C SER A 175 47.35 -23.12 -37.93
N ASN A 176 46.60 -22.96 -39.02
CA ASN A 176 46.54 -23.97 -40.09
C ASN A 176 47.53 -23.71 -41.25
N GLY A 177 48.57 -22.90 -41.03
CA GLY A 177 49.65 -22.68 -41.99
C GLY A 177 49.27 -21.81 -43.19
N TYR A 178 48.16 -21.06 -43.12
CA TYR A 178 47.74 -20.14 -44.18
C TYR A 178 48.78 -19.04 -44.44
N SER A 179 49.51 -18.60 -43.44
CA SER A 179 50.60 -17.63 -43.57
C SER A 179 51.75 -18.15 -44.42
N VAL A 180 52.02 -19.46 -44.39
CA VAL A 180 52.99 -20.13 -45.26
C VAL A 180 52.49 -20.19 -46.71
N LEU A 181 51.19 -20.43 -46.91
CA LEU A 181 50.57 -20.41 -48.25
C LEU A 181 50.61 -19.00 -48.85
N LEU A 182 50.28 -17.98 -48.06
CA LEU A 182 50.28 -16.58 -48.45
C LEU A 182 51.71 -16.06 -48.73
N ALA A 183 52.73 -16.60 -48.07
CA ALA A 183 54.14 -16.28 -48.33
C ALA A 183 54.64 -16.81 -49.70
N GLY A 184 53.94 -17.76 -50.31
CA GLY A 184 54.22 -18.27 -51.65
C GLY A 184 55.63 -18.87 -51.78
N ASN A 185 56.45 -18.28 -52.64
CA ASN A 185 57.83 -18.69 -52.92
C ASN A 185 58.87 -18.10 -51.94
N GLN A 186 58.48 -17.12 -51.13
CA GLN A 186 59.35 -16.42 -50.17
C GLN A 186 59.02 -16.89 -48.75
N ARG A 187 59.41 -18.12 -48.42
CA ARG A 187 59.05 -18.79 -47.15
C ARG A 187 60.03 -18.52 -46.00
N ASP A 188 60.61 -17.32 -46.00
CA ASP A 188 61.50 -16.91 -44.93
C ASP A 188 60.69 -16.67 -43.65
N GLU A 189 61.26 -17.04 -42.51
CA GLU A 189 60.61 -16.92 -41.19
C GLU A 189 60.15 -15.48 -40.91
N SER A 190 60.94 -14.49 -41.35
CA SER A 190 60.57 -13.07 -41.25
C SER A 190 59.37 -12.68 -42.11
N LYS A 191 59.15 -13.32 -43.27
CA LYS A 191 58.05 -12.98 -44.17
C LYS A 191 56.75 -13.64 -43.73
N ILE A 192 56.82 -14.85 -43.19
CA ILE A 192 55.70 -15.56 -42.57
C ILE A 192 55.20 -14.78 -41.34
N ALA A 193 56.12 -14.33 -40.47
CA ALA A 193 55.77 -13.51 -39.31
C ALA A 193 55.10 -12.16 -39.69
N GLN A 194 55.56 -11.50 -40.76
CA GLN A 194 54.91 -10.28 -41.27
C GLN A 194 53.47 -10.53 -41.74
N ILE A 195 53.21 -11.69 -42.34
CA ILE A 195 51.88 -12.07 -42.81
C ILE A 195 50.98 -12.43 -41.62
N ASP A 196 51.50 -13.11 -40.60
CA ASP A 196 50.77 -13.35 -39.34
C ASP A 196 50.34 -12.04 -38.67
N ASP A 197 51.26 -11.07 -38.57
CA ASP A 197 50.97 -9.74 -38.03
C ASP A 197 49.94 -8.97 -38.88
N GLU A 198 50.00 -9.10 -40.20
CA GLU A 198 49.03 -8.53 -41.12
C GLU A 198 47.64 -9.17 -40.96
N LEU A 199 47.57 -10.49 -40.82
CA LEU A 199 46.33 -11.23 -40.56
C LEU A 199 45.70 -10.83 -39.23
N ILE A 200 46.48 -10.77 -38.14
CA ILE A 200 46.02 -10.31 -36.82
C ILE A 200 45.44 -8.90 -36.93
N LYS A 201 46.13 -7.99 -37.62
CA LYS A 201 45.68 -6.61 -37.83
C LYS A 201 44.38 -6.54 -38.64
N LEU A 202 44.23 -7.38 -39.66
CA LEU A 202 43.01 -7.42 -40.49
C LEU A 202 41.81 -8.00 -39.74
N MET A 203 42.03 -8.97 -38.86
CA MET A 203 40.98 -9.55 -38.01
C MET A 203 40.57 -8.61 -36.86
N GLY A 204 41.37 -7.60 -36.55
CA GLY A 204 41.12 -6.68 -35.44
C GLY A 204 41.31 -7.34 -34.07
N SER A 205 41.99 -8.49 -34.03
CA SER A 205 42.32 -9.22 -32.81
C SER A 205 43.45 -8.48 -32.06
N GLU A 206 43.39 -8.43 -30.73
CA GLU A 206 44.51 -7.89 -29.94
C GLU A 206 45.77 -8.75 -30.13
N PRO A 207 46.97 -8.17 -30.31
CA PRO A 207 48.19 -8.93 -30.46
C PRO A 207 48.42 -9.79 -29.22
N ARG A 208 48.77 -11.07 -29.42
CA ARG A 208 49.08 -12.01 -28.33
C ARG A 208 50.14 -11.39 -27.42
N SER A 209 49.75 -11.02 -26.20
CA SER A 209 50.70 -10.72 -25.14
C SER A 209 51.41 -12.02 -24.76
N SER A 210 52.73 -12.03 -25.00
CA SER A 210 53.77 -13.04 -24.71
C SER A 210 53.47 -14.07 -23.62
#